data_AF-A0A453MHT4-F1
#
_entry.id   AF-A0A453MHT4-F1
#
_cell.length_a   1.000
_cell.length_b   1.000
_cell.length_c   1.000
_cell.angle_alpha   90.00
_cell.angle_beta   90.00
_cell.angle_gamma   90.00
#
_symmetry.space_group_name_H-M   'P 1'
#
loop_
_entity.id
_entity.type
_entity.pdbx_description
1 polymer ?
#
loop_
_entity_poly.entity_id
_entity_poly.type
_entity_poly.pdbx_seq_one_letter_code
_entity_poly.pdbx_strand_id
1 'polypeptide(L)' 'MISQGASKVNISLVVNDSEAKQCVQALHSAFFENGFLSEVEEADLAQNRVPVLVSSNGAINGN' A
#
# COMPACT_ATOMS: atom_id res chain seq x y z
N MET A 1 -14.63 17.70 -3.71
CA MET A 1 -15.56 16.73 -4.38
C MET A 1 -14.82 15.42 -4.61
N ILE A 2 -15.48 14.26 -4.48
CA ILE A 2 -14.91 12.94 -4.84
C ILE A 2 -15.79 12.33 -5.93
N SER A 3 -15.16 11.81 -6.98
CA SER A 3 -15.85 11.15 -8.09
C SER A 3 -15.13 9.87 -8.49
N GLN A 4 -15.86 8.77 -8.61
CA GLN A 4 -15.38 7.50 -9.12
C GLN A 4 -16.44 6.90 -10.07
N GLY A 5 -16.02 6.41 -11.22
CA GLY A 5 -16.90 5.59 -12.07
C GLY A 5 -17.07 4.19 -11.47
N ALA A 6 -18.26 3.59 -11.62
CA ALA A 6 -18.52 2.24 -11.12
C ALA A 6 -17.47 1.22 -11.63
N SER A 7 -16.86 0.48 -10.71
CA SER A 7 -15.81 -0.52 -10.98
C SER A 7 -14.60 0.01 -11.76
N LYS A 8 -14.28 1.30 -11.61
CA LYS A 8 -13.05 1.91 -12.15
C LYS A 8 -11.97 1.99 -11.09
N VAL A 9 -10.73 1.81 -11.52
CA VAL A 9 -9.53 1.91 -10.67
C VAL A 9 -9.14 3.37 -10.36
N ASN A 10 -9.66 4.34 -11.12
CA ASN A 10 -9.38 5.75 -10.92
C ASN A 10 -10.48 6.42 -10.08
N ILE A 11 -10.05 7.16 -9.06
CA ILE A 11 -10.86 8.09 -8.27
C ILE A 11 -10.30 9.50 -8.47
N SER A 12 -11.18 10.48 -8.65
CA SER A 12 -10.81 11.89 -8.80
C SER A 12 -11.25 12.71 -7.60
N LEU A 13 -10.38 13.63 -7.18
CA LEU A 13 -10.58 14.52 -6.04
C LEU A 13 -10.48 15.96 -6.55
N VAL A 14 -11.49 16.78 -6.25
CA VAL A 14 -11.41 18.24 -6.45
C VAL A 14 -11.12 18.89 -5.11
N VAL A 15 -10.00 19.60 -5.07
CA VAL A 15 -9.47 20.35 -3.92
C VAL A 15 -9.20 21.79 -4.36
N ASN A 16 -9.02 22.70 -3.40
CA ASN A 16 -8.58 24.06 -3.72
C ASN A 16 -7.15 24.03 -4.26
N ASP A 17 -6.85 24.93 -5.19
CA ASP A 17 -5.51 25.03 -5.79
C ASP A 17 -4.41 25.24 -4.74
N SER A 18 -4.70 26.06 -3.72
CA SER A 18 -3.80 26.32 -2.59
C SER A 18 -3.43 25.08 -1.79
N GLU A 19 -4.23 24.01 -1.86
CA GLU A 19 -4.06 22.79 -1.07
C GLU A 19 -3.54 21.61 -1.91
N ALA A 20 -3.60 21.72 -3.24
CA ALA A 20 -3.35 20.61 -4.16
C ALA A 20 -1.98 19.93 -3.93
N LYS A 21 -0.92 20.73 -3.75
CA LYS A 21 0.43 20.20 -3.51
C LYS A 21 0.51 19.42 -2.20
N GLN A 22 -0.08 19.95 -1.13
CA GLN A 22 -0.08 19.29 0.18
C GLN A 22 -0.89 18.00 0.13
N CYS A 23 -2.05 17.99 -0.54
CA CYS A 23 -2.87 16.80 -0.70
C CYS A 23 -2.11 15.67 -1.40
N VAL A 24 -1.38 15.97 -2.49
CA VAL A 24 -0.57 14.97 -3.20
C VAL A 24 0.55 14.42 -2.31
N GLN A 25 1.24 15.29 -1.56
CA GLN A 25 2.30 14.86 -0.64
C GLN A 25 1.77 13.96 0.47
N ALA A 26 0.63 14.33 1.08
CA ALA A 26 0.00 13.53 2.13
C ALA A 26 -0.44 12.15 1.61
N LEU A 27 -1.02 12.09 0.41
CA LEU A 27 -1.36 10.81 -0.23
C LEU A 27 -0.10 9.99 -0.51
N HIS A 28 0.97 10.61 -1.00
CA HIS A 28 2.22 9.90 -1.27
C HIS A 28 2.80 9.27 0.00
N SER A 29 2.92 10.04 1.09
CA SER A 29 3.43 9.50 2.35
C SER A 29 2.55 8.39 2.91
N ALA A 30 1.22 8.59 2.92
CA ALA A 30 0.28 7.61 3.45
C ALA A 30 0.34 6.26 2.72
N PHE A 31 0.44 6.26 1.39
CA PHE A 31 0.40 5.02 0.61
C PHE A 31 1.78 4.41 0.32
N PHE A 32 2.85 5.21 0.20
CA PHE A 32 4.14 4.73 -0.29
C PHE A 32 5.29 4.79 0.74
N GLU A 33 5.22 5.67 1.75
CA GLU A 33 6.33 5.87 2.69
C GLU A 33 6.06 5.27 4.06
N ASN A 34 4.81 5.31 4.52
CA ASN A 34 4.42 4.93 5.88
C ASN A 34 4.10 3.43 6.06
N GLY A 35 4.39 2.58 5.08
CA GLY A 35 4.20 1.12 5.20
C GLY A 35 2.74 0.65 5.29
N PHE A 36 1.77 1.49 4.92
CA PHE A 36 0.35 1.13 4.97
C PHE A 36 0.05 -0.10 4.10
N LEU A 37 0.70 -0.23 2.94
CA LEU A 37 0.47 -1.36 2.03
C LEU A 37 0.97 -2.70 2.59
N SER A 38 2.05 -2.70 3.40
CA SER A 38 2.54 -3.93 4.04
C SER A 38 1.60 -4.47 5.12
N GLU A 39 0.87 -3.61 5.83
CA GLU A 39 -0.08 -4.06 6.86
C GLU A 39 -1.32 -4.74 6.25
N VAL A 40 -1.74 -4.29 5.07
CA VAL A 40 -2.89 -4.87 4.35
C VAL A 40 -2.53 -6.24 3.74
N GLU A 41 -1.30 -6.41 3.26
CA GLU A 41 -0.80 -7.68 2.73
C GLU A 41 -0.76 -8.78 3.82
N GLU A 42 -0.31 -8.42 5.02
CA GLU A 42 -0.33 -9.33 6.19
C GLU A 42 -1.75 -9.70 6.63
N ALA A 43 -2.71 -8.77 6.54
CA ALA A 43 -4.11 -9.05 6.85
C ALA A 43 -4.77 -9.99 5.82
N ASP A 44 -4.44 -9.86 4.54
CA ASP A 44 -4.89 -10.77 3.48
C ASP A 44 -4.28 -12.18 3.62
N LEU A 45 -3.02 -12.27 4.07
CA LEU A 45 -2.36 -13.54 4.41
C LEU A 45 -2.97 -14.23 5.64
N ALA A 46 -3.40 -13.45 6.63
CA ALA A 46 -4.07 -13.98 7.82
C ALA A 46 -5.48 -14.52 7.52
N GLN A 47 -6.15 -13.98 6.49
CA GLN A 47 -7.52 -14.36 6.11
C GLN A 47 -7.57 -15.44 5.02
N ASN A 48 -6.56 -15.51 4.14
CA ASN A 48 -6.47 -16.56 3.11
C ASN A 48 -5.30 -17.51 3.43
N ARG A 49 -5.61 -18.68 4.02
CA ARG A 49 -4.65 -19.77 4.28
C ARG A 49 -3.99 -20.30 3.00
N VAL A 50 -3.01 -19.59 2.46
CA VAL A 50 -2.03 -20.12 1.52
C VAL A 50 -0.67 -20.07 2.21
N PRO A 51 -0.05 -21.22 2.53
CA PRO A 51 1.26 -21.21 3.16
C PRO A 51 2.29 -20.83 2.08
N VAL A 52 2.72 -19.57 2.08
CA VAL A 52 3.96 -19.21 1.37
C VAL A 52 5.10 -19.80 2.18
N LEU A 53 5.68 -20.89 1.68
CA LEU A 53 6.93 -21.45 2.17
C LEU A 53 8.03 -20.39 2.00
N VAL A 54 8.34 -19.66 3.07
CA VAL A 54 9.62 -18.96 3.20
C VAL A 54 10.68 -20.06 3.28
N SER A 55 11.39 -20.26 2.16
CA SER A 55 12.57 -21.12 2.13
C SER A 55 13.68 -20.42 2.90
N SER A 56 13.79 -20.69 4.18
CA SER A 56 14.93 -20.33 5.00
C SER A 56 16.12 -21.21 4.62
N ASN A 57 16.97 -20.74 3.72
CA ASN A 57 18.35 -21.21 3.61
C ASN A 57 19.22 -19.99 3.96
N GLY A 58 19.69 -19.81 5.18
CA GLY A 58 20.43 -20.80 5.97
C GLY A 58 21.90 -20.35 5.94
N ALA A 59 22.40 -19.94 7.10
CA ALA A 59 23.75 -19.42 7.29
C ALA A 59 24.83 -20.32 6.66
N ILE A 60 25.77 -19.73 5.93
CA ILE A 60 27.09 -20.34 5.73
C ILE A 60 28.07 -19.68 6.69
N ASN A 61 28.17 -20.26 7.88
CA ASN A 61 29.32 -20.08 8.77
C ASN A 61 30.46 -20.98 8.27
N GLY A 62 31.66 -20.40 8.18
CA GLY A 62 33.01 -20.98 8.30
C GLY A 62 33.32 -22.39 7.77
N ASN A 63 34.25 -22.46 6.81
CA ASN A 63 35.66 -22.83 7.09
C ASN A 63 36.54 -22.34 5.93
#